data_AF-A0A6N0JX03-F1
#
_entry.id   AF-A0A6N0JX03-F1
#
_cell.length_a   1.000
_cell.length_b   1.000
_cell.length_c   1.000
_cell.angle_alpha   90.00
_cell.angle_beta   90.00
_cell.angle_gamma   90.00
#
_symmetry.space_group_name_H-M   'P 1'
#
loop_
_entity.id
_entity.type
_entity.pdbx_description
1 polymer ?
#
loop_
_entity_poly.entity_id
_entity_poly.type
_entity_poly.pdbx_seq_one_letter_code
_entity_poly.pdbx_strand_id
1 'polypeptide(L)'
;MGSRRIPLINYVQAGELTEIGVSFSGEAMEYLLTDLRLSDYSFALEIQGDSMLPDFRPGDRIIVDREVCPRPGDFVVARNGGFEATFKKYRPRGISSTGEEVFELVPLNEDFPTLYSDRQPLIVIGTMVEHRKYYRR
;
A
#
# COMPACT_ATOMS: atom_id res chain seq x y z
N MET A 1 15.69 23.09 5.38
CA MET A 1 14.92 21.88 5.74
C MET A 1 14.49 21.24 4.44
N GLY A 2 15.05 20.09 4.08
CA GLY A 2 14.82 19.47 2.78
C GLY A 2 13.50 18.71 2.80
N SER A 3 12.48 19.24 2.13
CA SER A 3 11.28 18.47 1.80
C SER A 3 11.64 17.44 0.73
N ARG A 4 11.46 16.16 1.04
CA ARG A 4 11.65 15.08 0.08
C ARG A 4 10.45 15.01 -0.86
N ARG A 5 10.72 14.83 -2.16
CA ARG A 5 9.70 14.59 -3.18
C ARG A 5 9.42 13.11 -3.30
N ILE A 6 8.18 12.71 -3.08
CA ILE A 6 7.70 11.35 -3.21
C ILE A 6 6.79 11.27 -4.44
N PRO A 7 7.07 10.40 -5.43
CA PRO A 7 6.28 10.31 -6.65
C PRO A 7 4.87 9.81 -6.33
N LEU A 8 3.85 10.49 -6.84
CA LEU A 8 2.46 10.03 -6.80
C LEU A 8 2.21 9.14 -8.02
N ILE A 9 1.86 7.87 -7.78
CA ILE A 9 1.60 6.87 -8.81
C ILE A 9 0.21 6.26 -8.65
N ASN A 10 -0.31 5.63 -9.71
CA ASN A 10 -1.61 4.95 -9.67
C ASN A 10 -1.47 3.47 -9.25
N TYR A 11 -2.61 2.79 -9.06
CA TYR A 11 -2.64 1.38 -8.63
C TYR A 11 -2.03 0.39 -9.65
N VAL A 12 -2.05 0.71 -10.94
CA VAL A 12 -1.41 -0.12 -11.98
C VAL A 12 0.10 -0.03 -11.86
N GLN A 13 0.65 1.19 -11.81
CA GLN A 13 2.08 1.44 -11.61
C GLN A 13 2.59 0.86 -10.29
N ALA A 14 1.80 0.98 -9.21
CA ALA A 14 2.15 0.37 -7.93
C ALA A 14 2.18 -1.16 -8.02
N GLY A 15 1.28 -1.76 -8.80
CA GLY A 15 1.24 -3.21 -9.04
C GLY A 15 2.49 -3.74 -9.73
N GLU A 16 3.17 -2.94 -10.55
CA GLU A 16 4.43 -3.34 -11.21
C GLU A 16 5.63 -3.37 -10.25
N LEU A 17 5.54 -2.70 -9.08
CA LEU A 17 6.62 -2.60 -8.09
C LEU A 17 6.67 -3.84 -7.15
N THR A 18 6.74 -5.04 -7.71
CA THR A 18 6.81 -6.28 -6.90
C THR A 18 8.22 -6.65 -6.46
N GLU A 19 9.25 -6.17 -7.17
CA GLU A 19 10.64 -6.52 -6.90
C GLU A 19 11.23 -5.60 -5.82
N ILE A 20 11.70 -6.20 -4.71
CA ILE A 20 12.31 -5.47 -3.59
C ILE A 20 13.54 -4.70 -4.09
N GLY A 21 13.71 -3.45 -3.62
CA GLY A 21 14.87 -2.63 -3.95
C GLY A 21 14.84 -1.98 -5.34
N VAL A 22 13.71 -2.03 -6.04
CA VAL A 22 13.52 -1.33 -7.32
C VAL A 22 12.76 -0.02 -7.10
N SER A 23 13.37 1.14 -7.28
CA SER A 23 12.63 2.41 -7.19
C SER A 23 11.69 2.58 -8.38
N PHE A 24 10.62 3.33 -8.22
CA PHE A 24 9.82 3.76 -9.36
C PHE A 24 10.69 4.60 -10.31
N SER A 25 10.79 4.18 -11.57
CA SER A 25 11.63 4.80 -12.61
C SER A 25 10.83 5.44 -13.74
N GLY A 26 9.48 5.37 -13.68
CA GLY A 26 8.60 5.99 -14.67
C GLY A 26 8.44 7.50 -14.46
N GLU A 27 7.70 8.15 -15.37
CA GLU A 27 7.33 9.55 -15.21
C GLU A 27 6.15 9.68 -14.23
N ALA A 28 6.41 10.25 -13.06
CA ALA A 28 5.35 10.69 -12.15
C ALA A 28 4.94 12.12 -12.51
N MET A 29 3.63 12.32 -12.73
CA MET A 29 3.07 13.64 -13.05
C MET A 29 2.98 14.55 -11.82
N GLU A 30 2.84 13.96 -10.63
CA GLU A 30 2.68 14.68 -9.37
C GLU A 30 3.60 14.11 -8.29
N TYR A 31 3.96 14.96 -7.31
CA TYR A 31 4.80 14.59 -6.19
C TYR A 31 4.22 15.13 -4.89
N LEU A 32 4.30 14.34 -3.82
CA LEU A 32 4.07 14.82 -2.45
C LEU A 32 5.39 15.27 -1.82
N LEU A 33 5.32 16.37 -1.07
CA LEU A 33 6.43 16.82 -0.23
C LEU A 33 6.24 16.29 1.19
N THR A 34 7.24 15.62 1.74
CA THR A 34 7.26 15.15 3.14
C THR A 34 8.63 15.43 3.77
N ASP A 35 8.63 15.63 5.09
CA ASP A 35 9.82 15.74 5.93
C ASP A 35 10.18 14.42 6.63
N LEU A 36 9.37 13.37 6.43
CA LEU A 36 9.66 12.03 6.91
C LEU A 36 10.96 11.49 6.29
N ARG A 37 11.75 10.81 7.11
CA ARG A 37 12.89 10.00 6.65
C ARG A 37 12.35 8.67 6.14
N LEU A 38 12.28 8.56 4.81
CA LEU A 38 11.76 7.39 4.11
C LEU A 38 12.88 6.73 3.29
N SER A 39 12.65 5.52 2.78
CA SER A 39 13.56 4.84 1.84
C SER A 39 13.50 5.42 0.43
N ASP A 40 14.51 5.16 -0.41
CA ASP A 40 14.51 5.50 -1.85
C ASP A 40 13.48 4.76 -2.70
N TYR A 41 12.77 3.83 -2.09
CA TYR A 41 11.74 3.01 -2.71
C TYR A 41 10.32 3.48 -2.38
N SER A 42 10.17 4.58 -1.67
CA SER A 42 8.88 5.10 -1.25
C SER A 42 8.11 5.78 -2.38
N PHE A 43 6.80 5.60 -2.39
CA PHE A 43 5.88 6.22 -3.34
C PHE A 43 4.60 6.68 -2.65
N ALA A 44 3.87 7.58 -3.29
CA ALA A 44 2.57 8.04 -2.85
C ALA A 44 1.48 7.45 -3.74
N LEU A 45 0.29 7.29 -3.17
CA LEU A 45 -0.86 6.76 -3.88
C LEU A 45 -2.13 7.52 -3.44
N GLU A 46 -3.01 7.83 -4.38
CA GLU A 46 -4.33 8.39 -4.09
C GLU A 46 -5.34 7.26 -3.91
N ILE A 47 -6.05 7.24 -2.78
CA ILE A 47 -7.03 6.22 -2.45
C ILE A 47 -8.19 6.28 -3.44
N GLN A 48 -8.56 5.11 -3.97
CA GLN A 48 -9.71 4.93 -4.85
C GLN A 48 -10.66 3.86 -4.29
N GLY A 49 -11.95 4.04 -4.59
CA GLY A 49 -13.01 3.13 -4.17
C GLY A 49 -13.29 3.11 -2.66
N ASP A 50 -14.22 2.25 -2.26
CA ASP A 50 -14.88 2.33 -0.96
C ASP A 50 -14.47 1.24 0.04
N SER A 51 -13.57 0.33 -0.36
CA SER A 51 -13.18 -0.83 0.45
C SER A 51 -12.49 -0.48 1.78
N MET A 52 -12.01 0.76 1.91
CA MET A 52 -11.28 1.24 3.08
C MET A 52 -12.02 2.35 3.83
N LEU A 53 -13.29 2.57 3.50
CA LEU A 53 -14.19 3.40 4.30
C LEU A 53 -14.41 2.77 5.69
N PRO A 54 -14.69 3.59 6.71
CA PRO A 54 -14.85 5.05 6.67
C PRO A 54 -13.54 5.84 6.80
N ASP A 55 -12.44 5.17 7.12
CA ASP A 55 -11.20 5.81 7.57
C ASP A 55 -10.36 6.37 6.43
N PHE A 56 -10.37 5.69 5.28
CA PHE A 56 -9.70 6.12 4.05
C PHE A 56 -10.75 6.37 2.98
N ARG A 57 -10.85 7.62 2.53
CA ARG A 57 -11.85 8.05 1.57
C ARG A 57 -11.24 8.22 0.18
N PRO A 58 -12.01 8.02 -0.89
CA PRO A 58 -11.58 8.39 -2.23
C PRO A 58 -11.03 9.83 -2.26
N GLY A 59 -9.83 9.99 -2.82
CA GLY A 59 -9.11 11.27 -2.88
C GLY A 59 -8.20 11.58 -1.69
N ASP A 60 -8.24 10.78 -0.62
CA ASP A 60 -7.16 10.79 0.37
C ASP A 60 -5.85 10.33 -0.27
N ARG A 61 -4.71 10.78 0.27
CA ARG A 61 -3.40 10.36 -0.23
C ARG A 61 -2.60 9.68 0.85
N ILE A 62 -1.89 8.62 0.48
CA ILE A 62 -1.00 7.88 1.38
C ILE A 62 0.42 7.90 0.86
N ILE A 63 1.38 7.77 1.77
CA ILE A 63 2.77 7.46 1.45
C ILE A 63 3.08 6.05 1.93
N VAL A 64 3.73 5.29 1.06
CA VAL A 64 4.06 3.88 1.24
C VAL A 64 5.57 3.73 1.16
N ASP A 65 6.16 3.09 2.16
CA ASP A 65 7.56 2.72 2.19
C ASP A 65 7.72 1.21 2.01
N ARG A 66 8.55 0.82 1.05
CA ARG A 66 8.73 -0.58 0.63
C ARG A 66 9.78 -1.32 1.46
N GLU A 67 10.60 -0.61 2.23
CA GLU A 67 11.58 -1.22 3.15
C GLU A 67 11.01 -1.42 4.55
N VAL A 68 9.82 -0.91 4.82
CA VAL A 68 9.14 -1.07 6.11
C VAL A 68 8.33 -2.36 6.09
N CYS A 69 8.76 -3.35 6.88
CA CYS A 69 7.99 -4.58 7.10
C CYS A 69 6.67 -4.26 7.84
N PRO A 70 5.52 -4.77 7.36
CA PRO A 70 4.24 -4.51 8.01
C PRO A 70 4.13 -5.25 9.34
N ARG A 71 3.46 -4.63 10.30
CA ARG A 71 3.08 -5.24 11.58
C ARG A 71 1.59 -5.54 11.62
N PRO A 72 1.12 -6.40 12.54
CA PRO A 72 -0.30 -6.68 12.70
C PRO A 72 -1.11 -5.38 12.83
N GLY A 73 -2.04 -5.17 11.90
CA GLY A 73 -2.93 -4.01 11.90
C GLY A 73 -2.43 -2.80 11.11
N ASP A 74 -1.19 -2.82 10.60
CA ASP A 74 -0.72 -1.82 9.64
C ASP A 74 -1.48 -1.92 8.32
N PHE A 75 -1.42 -0.87 7.51
CA PHE A 75 -2.03 -0.85 6.19
C PHE A 75 -0.96 -0.99 5.11
N VAL A 76 -1.23 -1.80 4.11
CA VAL A 76 -0.26 -2.14 3.07
C VAL A 76 -0.85 -1.91 1.69
N VAL A 77 0.02 -1.57 0.76
CA VAL A 77 -0.24 -1.76 -0.67
C VAL A 77 0.28 -3.13 -1.04
N ALA A 78 -0.55 -3.92 -1.71
CA ALA A 78 -0.23 -5.28 -2.10
C ALA A 78 -0.79 -5.58 -3.49
N ARG A 79 -0.17 -6.50 -4.22
CA ARG A 79 -0.70 -7.01 -5.47
C ARG A 79 -1.39 -8.35 -5.23
N ASN A 80 -2.63 -8.48 -5.71
CA ASN A 80 -3.26 -9.80 -5.87
C ASN A 80 -2.88 -10.35 -7.25
N GLY A 81 -3.06 -11.65 -7.52
CA GLY A 81 -2.65 -12.32 -8.77
C GLY A 81 -2.99 -11.68 -10.14
N GLY A 82 -3.65 -10.51 -10.20
CA GLY A 82 -3.68 -9.62 -11.37
C GLY A 82 -2.50 -8.63 -11.44
N PHE A 83 -2.68 -7.59 -12.26
CA PHE A 83 -1.69 -6.51 -12.48
C PHE A 83 -1.89 -5.30 -11.57
N GLU A 84 -3.07 -5.13 -10.97
CA GLU A 84 -3.42 -3.94 -10.18
C GLU A 84 -3.13 -4.15 -8.69
N ALA A 85 -2.58 -3.12 -8.04
CA ALA A 85 -2.41 -3.12 -6.60
C ALA A 85 -3.74 -2.90 -5.85
N THR A 86 -3.77 -3.24 -4.57
CA THR A 86 -4.86 -2.96 -3.63
C THR A 86 -4.29 -2.40 -2.34
N PHE A 87 -5.07 -1.57 -1.65
CA PHE A 87 -4.75 -1.05 -0.32
C PHE A 87 -5.66 -1.69 0.73
N LYS A 88 -5.09 -2.35 1.74
CA LYS A 88 -5.82 -3.15 2.75
C LYS A 88 -5.09 -3.18 4.09
N LYS A 89 -5.79 -3.54 5.16
CA LYS A 89 -5.20 -3.82 6.47
C LYS A 89 -4.51 -5.18 6.45
N TYR A 90 -3.26 -5.22 6.89
CA TYR A 90 -2.48 -6.44 6.99
C TYR A 90 -2.77 -7.18 8.31
N ARG A 91 -3.14 -8.46 8.20
CA ARG A 91 -3.45 -9.33 9.35
C ARG A 91 -2.69 -10.66 9.22
N PRO A 92 -1.56 -10.85 9.92
CA PRO A 92 -0.86 -12.12 9.91
C PRO A 92 -1.70 -13.19 10.62
N ARG A 93 -1.61 -14.42 10.14
CA ARG A 93 -2.33 -15.61 10.63
C ARG A 93 -1.39 -16.69 11.15
N GLY A 94 -0.10 -16.56 10.90
CA GLY A 94 0.95 -17.46 11.37
C GLY A 94 1.79 -17.95 10.21
N ILE A 95 2.38 -19.13 10.39
CA ILE A 95 3.24 -19.78 9.39
C ILE A 95 2.55 -21.06 8.91
N SER A 96 2.56 -21.30 7.61
CA SER A 96 2.04 -22.51 6.99
C SER A 96 2.91 -23.74 7.34
N SER A 97 2.44 -24.94 7.02
CA SER A 97 3.24 -26.16 7.14
C SER A 97 4.50 -26.17 6.25
N THR A 98 4.57 -25.30 5.23
CA THR A 98 5.73 -25.13 4.35
C THR A 98 6.72 -24.07 4.85
N GLY A 99 6.45 -23.43 5.98
CA GLY A 99 7.32 -22.38 6.54
C GLY A 99 7.04 -20.99 5.98
N GLU A 100 6.00 -20.82 5.16
CA GLU A 100 5.64 -19.54 4.56
C GLU A 100 4.70 -18.74 5.45
N GLU A 101 4.85 -17.42 5.48
CA GLU A 101 3.95 -16.56 6.24
C GLU A 101 2.55 -16.53 5.61
N VAL A 102 1.55 -16.84 6.42
CA VAL A 102 0.13 -16.73 6.06
C VAL A 102 -0.41 -15.43 6.62
N PHE A 103 -1.01 -14.62 5.76
CA PHE A 103 -1.62 -13.35 6.13
C PHE A 103 -2.90 -13.09 5.33
N GLU A 104 -3.67 -12.14 5.82
CA GLU A 104 -4.90 -11.68 5.22
C GLU A 104 -4.82 -10.19 4.94
N LEU A 105 -5.46 -9.77 3.86
CA LEU A 105 -5.65 -8.38 3.48
C LEU A 105 -7.12 -8.03 3.69
N VAL A 106 -7.38 -7.33 4.77
CA VAL A 106 -8.73 -7.08 5.30
C VAL A 106 -9.18 -5.67 4.89
N PRO A 107 -10.31 -5.52 4.18
CA PRO A 107 -10.93 -4.21 3.99
C PRO A 107 -11.44 -3.67 5.32
N LEU A 108 -11.52 -2.34 5.44
CA LEU A 108 -12.23 -1.74 6.60
C LEU A 108 -13.74 -1.71 6.39
N ASN A 109 -14.16 -1.67 5.13
CA ASN A 109 -15.56 -1.78 4.75
C ASN A 109 -15.95 -3.27 4.65
N GLU A 110 -16.87 -3.71 5.52
CA GLU A 110 -17.32 -5.11 5.63
C GLU A 110 -18.09 -5.61 4.40
N ASP A 111 -18.57 -4.71 3.55
CA ASP A 111 -19.23 -5.07 2.28
C ASP A 111 -18.25 -5.64 1.25
N PHE A 112 -16.93 -5.53 1.49
CA PHE A 112 -15.88 -6.00 0.59
C PHE A 112 -15.22 -7.28 1.13
N PRO A 113 -14.79 -8.20 0.25
CA PRO A 113 -14.20 -9.46 0.67
C PRO A 113 -12.78 -9.29 1.24
N THR A 114 -12.45 -10.10 2.25
CA THR A 114 -11.06 -10.30 2.70
C THR A 114 -10.30 -11.17 1.71
N LEU A 115 -9.04 -10.81 1.42
CA LEU A 115 -8.13 -11.64 0.61
C LEU A 115 -7.22 -12.44 1.53
N TYR A 116 -6.89 -13.67 1.12
CA TYR A 116 -6.12 -14.62 1.93
C TYR A 116 -4.90 -15.11 1.15
N SER A 117 -3.71 -15.02 1.74
CA SER A 117 -2.45 -15.37 1.03
C SER A 117 -2.29 -16.87 0.77
N ASP A 118 -3.02 -17.72 1.51
CA ASP A 118 -3.06 -19.19 1.33
C ASP A 118 -4.03 -19.63 0.22
N ARG A 119 -4.90 -18.75 -0.27
CA ARG A 119 -5.89 -19.03 -1.32
C ARG A 119 -5.53 -18.44 -2.67
N GLN A 120 -4.73 -17.38 -2.67
CA GLN A 120 -4.35 -16.65 -3.88
C GLN A 120 -2.97 -16.01 -3.69
N PRO A 121 -2.20 -15.81 -4.78
CA PRO A 121 -0.93 -15.10 -4.68
C PRO A 121 -1.18 -13.65 -4.23
N LEU A 122 -0.57 -13.30 -3.10
CA LEU A 122 -0.55 -11.94 -2.54
C LEU A 122 0.90 -11.54 -2.30
N ILE A 123 1.28 -10.37 -2.80
CA ILE A 123 2.62 -9.81 -2.60
C ILE A 123 2.47 -8.44 -1.97
N VAL A 124 3.00 -8.25 -0.76
CA VAL A 124 3.08 -6.92 -0.14
C VAL A 124 4.12 -6.10 -0.89
N ILE A 125 3.71 -4.95 -1.42
CA ILE A 125 4.58 -4.02 -2.13
C ILE A 125 5.27 -3.07 -1.14
N GLY A 126 4.53 -2.62 -0.12
CA GLY A 126 5.05 -1.77 0.94
C GLY A 126 4.00 -1.41 1.99
N THR A 127 4.48 -0.78 3.06
CA THR A 127 3.67 -0.40 4.23
C THR A 127 3.38 1.09 4.22
N MET A 128 2.13 1.47 4.49
CA MET A 128 1.75 2.85 4.64
C MET A 128 2.41 3.47 5.87
N VAL A 129 3.06 4.61 5.67
CA VAL A 129 3.76 5.37 6.72
C VAL A 129 3.15 6.75 6.96
N GLU A 130 2.35 7.26 6.01
CA GLU A 130 1.68 8.56 6.13
C GLU A 130 0.30 8.52 5.46
N HIS A 131 -0.67 9.23 6.05
CA HIS A 131 -2.01 9.42 5.49
C HIS A 131 -2.40 10.90 5.54
N ARG A 132 -2.78 11.46 4.39
CA ARG A 132 -3.26 12.83 4.21
C ARG A 132 -4.74 12.83 3.87
N LYS A 133 -5.54 13.40 4.77
CA LYS A 133 -6.98 13.64 4.60
C LYS A 133 -7.21 15.06 4.11
N TYR A 134 -8.01 15.20 3.05
CA TYR A 134 -8.34 16.50 2.47
C TYR A 134 -9.82 16.81 2.68
N TYR A 135 -10.13 17.82 3.49
CA TYR A 135 -11.49 18.28 3.72
C TYR A 135 -11.81 19.39 2.72
N ARG A 136 -12.64 19.08 1.70
CA ARG A 136 -13.21 20.11 0.82
C ARG A 136 -14.32 20.84 1.59
N ARG A 137 -14.26 22.17 1.60
CA ARG A 137 -15.31 23.04 2.15
C ARG A 137 -16.34 23.36 1.08
#